data_AF-A0A4R5J9F4-F1
#
_entry.id   AF-A0A4R5J9F4-F1
#
_cell.length_a   1.000
_cell.length_b   1.000
_cell.length_c   1.000
_cell.angle_alpha   90.00
_cell.angle_beta   90.00
_cell.angle_gamma   90.00
#
_symmetry.space_group_name_H-M   'P 1'
#
loop_
_entity.id
_entity.type
_entity.pdbx_description
1 polymer ?
#
loop_
_entity_poly.entity_id
_entity_poly.type
_entity_poly.pdbx_seq_one_letter_code
_entity_poly.pdbx_strand_id
1 'polypeptide(L)'
;MAEAVKQARPEFRNIGISQIAKYRLPWAGKVSILHRVSGALMFLLLPFVLYLFEQSITSELSFAKFSALLSGGFVKLVVLALIWGYL
;
A
#
# COMPACT_ATOMS: atom_id res chain seq x y z
N MET A 1 -18.38 -19.46 -45.57
CA MET A 1 -19.04 -18.42 -44.76
C MET A 1 -17.97 -17.82 -43.85
N ALA A 2 -17.31 -16.74 -44.26
CA ALA A 2 -16.36 -16.05 -43.38
C ALA A 2 -17.15 -15.03 -42.57
N GLU A 3 -17.29 -15.29 -41.28
CA GLU A 3 -17.95 -14.37 -40.34
C GLU A 3 -17.11 -13.10 -40.24
N ALA A 4 -17.70 -11.96 -40.62
CA ALA A 4 -17.02 -10.68 -40.59
C ALA A 4 -16.67 -10.33 -39.14
N VAL A 5 -15.36 -10.30 -38.83
CA VAL A 5 -14.85 -9.90 -37.52
C VAL A 5 -15.29 -8.46 -37.25
N LYS A 6 -16.27 -8.30 -36.36
CA LYS A 6 -16.83 -7.01 -35.96
C LYS A 6 -15.73 -6.17 -35.34
N GLN A 7 -15.32 -5.07 -35.98
CA GLN A 7 -14.27 -4.21 -35.44
C GLN A 7 -14.67 -3.69 -34.05
N ALA A 8 -13.76 -3.84 -33.09
CA ALA A 8 -13.97 -3.39 -31.73
C ALA A 8 -14.14 -1.86 -31.69
N ARG A 9 -15.17 -1.39 -30.99
CA ARG A 9 -15.46 0.04 -30.85
C ARG A 9 -14.28 0.74 -30.15
N PRO A 10 -13.89 1.96 -30.56
CA PRO A 10 -12.80 2.67 -29.90
C PRO A 10 -13.10 2.89 -28.42
N GLU A 11 -12.18 2.44 -27.56
CA GLU A 11 -12.22 2.65 -26.11
C GLU A 11 -11.36 3.87 -25.74
N PHE A 12 -11.98 4.88 -25.15
CA PHE A 12 -11.27 6.05 -24.66
C PHE A 12 -10.72 5.78 -23.25
N ARG A 13 -9.41 5.54 -23.15
CA ARG A 13 -8.70 5.45 -21.87
C ARG A 13 -8.26 6.86 -21.46
N ASN A 14 -9.04 7.48 -20.59
CA ASN A 14 -8.96 8.93 -20.31
C ASN A 14 -7.66 9.41 -19.64
N ILE A 15 -6.84 8.53 -19.02
CA ILE A 15 -5.66 8.97 -18.25
C ILE A 15 -4.62 7.84 -18.17
N GLY A 16 -3.39 8.11 -18.61
CA GLY A 16 -2.23 7.24 -18.34
C GLY A 16 -1.67 7.44 -16.92
N ILE A 17 -0.88 6.48 -16.40
CA ILE A 17 -0.30 6.54 -15.03
C ILE A 17 0.49 7.84 -14.81
N SER A 18 1.30 8.24 -15.80
CA SER A 18 2.10 9.47 -15.77
C SER A 18 1.25 10.76 -15.78
N GLN A 19 -0.01 10.68 -16.21
CA GLN A 19 -0.93 11.80 -16.30
C GLN A 19 -1.78 11.98 -15.04
N ILE A 20 -1.82 11.00 -14.13
CA ILE A 20 -2.60 11.07 -12.86
C ILE A 20 -2.20 12.30 -12.03
N ALA A 21 -0.90 12.65 -12.00
CA ALA A 21 -0.41 13.80 -11.25
C ALA A 21 -0.85 15.16 -11.84
N LYS A 22 -1.08 15.23 -13.17
CA LYS A 22 -1.49 16.45 -13.87
C LYS A 22 -3.00 16.52 -14.08
N TYR A 23 -3.71 15.40 -13.92
CA TYR A 23 -5.15 15.33 -14.10
C TYR A 23 -5.86 16.02 -12.94
N ARG A 24 -6.88 16.85 -13.25
CA ARG A 24 -7.65 17.58 -12.24
C ARG A 24 -8.66 16.66 -11.56
N LEU A 25 -8.16 15.82 -10.65
CA LEU A 25 -9.02 14.98 -9.82
C LEU A 25 -9.72 15.81 -8.74
N PRO A 26 -11.02 15.56 -8.48
CA PRO A 26 -11.68 16.06 -7.28
C PRO A 26 -10.99 15.48 -6.04
N TRP A 27 -11.09 16.20 -4.91
CA TRP A 27 -10.46 15.79 -3.65
C TRP A 27 -10.84 14.36 -3.24
N ALA A 28 -12.12 14.00 -3.37
CA ALA A 28 -12.60 12.64 -3.10
C ALA A 28 -11.90 11.57 -3.95
N GLY A 29 -11.60 11.87 -5.22
CA GLY A 29 -10.87 10.97 -6.10
C GLY A 29 -9.43 10.75 -5.67
N LYS A 30 -8.74 11.81 -5.22
CA LYS A 30 -7.38 11.69 -4.66
C LYS A 30 -7.35 10.85 -3.39
N VAL A 31 -8.27 11.11 -2.46
CA VAL A 31 -8.37 10.36 -1.20
C VAL A 31 -8.68 8.88 -1.48
N SER A 32 -9.58 8.57 -2.42
CA SER A 32 -9.88 7.19 -2.81
C SER A 32 -8.64 6.45 -3.33
N ILE A 33 -7.82 7.09 -4.16
CA ILE A 33 -6.56 6.50 -4.66
C ILE A 33 -5.59 6.28 -3.49
N LEU A 34 -5.39 7.28 -2.64
CA LEU A 34 -4.50 7.17 -1.48
C LEU A 34 -4.93 6.02 -0.56
N HIS A 35 -6.23 5.89 -0.28
CA HIS A 35 -6.74 4.80 0.55
C HIS A 35 -6.46 3.40 -0.06
N ARG A 36 -6.57 3.26 -1.38
CA ARG A 36 -6.18 2.00 -2.07
C ARG A 36 -4.69 1.71 -1.92
N VAL A 37 -3.86 2.75 -2.02
CA VAL A 37 -2.41 2.63 -1.79
C VAL A 37 -2.12 2.26 -0.34
N SER A 38 -2.85 2.80 0.64
CA SER A 38 -2.76 2.41 2.06
C SER A 38 -3.05 0.91 2.24
N GLY A 39 -4.13 0.41 1.62
CA GLY A 39 -4.46 -1.01 1.66
C GLY A 39 -3.39 -1.91 1.02
N ALA A 40 -2.83 -1.50 -0.11
CA ALA A 40 -1.74 -2.23 -0.75
C ALA A 40 -0.45 -2.23 0.10
N LEU A 41 -0.12 -1.09 0.71
CA LEU A 41 1.01 -0.97 1.63
C LEU A 41 0.84 -1.89 2.84
N MET A 42 -0.35 -1.90 3.45
CA MET A 42 -0.69 -2.77 4.58
C MET A 42 -0.54 -4.25 4.21
N PHE A 43 -1.01 -4.65 3.03
CA PHE A 43 -0.87 -6.04 2.56
C PHE A 43 0.60 -6.44 2.38
N LEU A 44 1.41 -5.59 1.75
CA LEU A 44 2.83 -5.86 1.52
C LEU A 44 3.64 -5.92 2.82
N LEU A 45 3.29 -5.10 3.81
CA LEU A 45 3.97 -5.04 5.10
C LEU A 45 3.34 -5.93 6.18
N LEU A 46 2.29 -6.68 5.85
CA LEU A 46 1.67 -7.63 6.77
C LEU A 46 2.66 -8.69 7.31
N PRO A 47 3.55 -9.30 6.49
CA PRO A 47 4.58 -10.21 6.99
C PRO A 47 5.54 -9.53 7.98
N PHE A 48 5.84 -8.25 7.76
CA PHE A 48 6.69 -7.47 8.66
C PHE A 48 6.01 -7.22 10.01
N VAL A 49 4.71 -6.90 10.01
CA VAL A 49 3.91 -6.76 11.24
C VAL A 49 3.86 -8.09 12.01
N LEU A 50 3.64 -9.21 11.33
CA LEU A 50 3.64 -10.53 11.96
C LEU A 50 5.00 -10.91 12.55
N TYR A 51 6.09 -10.56 11.86
CA TYR A 51 7.45 -10.73 12.39
C TYR A 51 7.68 -9.91 13.66
N LEU A 52 7.29 -8.63 13.67
CA LEU A 52 7.38 -7.79 14.87
C LEU A 52 6.55 -8.38 16.03
N PHE A 53 5.36 -8.91 15.71
CA PHE A 53 4.49 -9.55 16.69
C PHE A 53 5.13 -10.81 17.28
N GLU A 54 5.68 -11.70 16.45
CA GLU A 54 6.43 -12.88 16.90
C GLU A 54 7.55 -12.49 17.86
N GLN A 55 8.41 -11.54 17.47
CA GLN A 55 9.53 -11.11 18.32
C GLN A 55 9.06 -10.54 19.68
N SER A 56 7.84 -9.99 19.74
CA SER A 56 7.28 -9.42 20.97
C SER A 56 6.81 -10.46 21.98
N ILE A 57 6.51 -11.70 21.57
CA ILE A 57 5.90 -12.73 22.43
C ILE A 57 6.76 -13.98 22.65
N THR A 58 7.77 -14.24 21.82
CA THR A 58 8.49 -15.53 21.83
C THR A 58 9.37 -15.74 23.06
N SER A 59 10.18 -14.75 23.46
CA SER A 59 11.11 -14.88 24.60
C SER A 59 11.71 -13.52 24.99
N GLU A 60 12.34 -13.44 26.16
CA GLU A 60 13.06 -12.23 26.61
C GLU A 60 14.13 -11.77 25.61
N LEU A 61 14.88 -12.72 25.02
CA LEU A 61 15.88 -12.41 24.01
C LEU A 61 15.24 -11.85 22.72
N SER A 62 14.09 -12.38 22.32
CA SER A 62 13.35 -11.89 21.15
C SER A 62 12.76 -10.51 21.41
N PHE A 63 12.27 -10.26 22.63
CA PHE A 63 11.78 -8.95 23.04
C PHE A 63 12.91 -7.91 23.08
N ALA A 64 14.12 -8.28 23.51
CA ALA A 64 15.29 -7.40 23.44
C ALA A 64 15.61 -7.00 21.99
N LYS A 65 15.51 -7.95 21.03
CA LYS A 65 15.64 -7.65 19.60
C LYS A 65 14.53 -6.74 19.09
N PHE A 66 13.29 -6.97 19.50
CA PHE A 66 12.15 -6.12 19.17
C PHE A 66 12.35 -4.68 19.66
N SER A 67 12.77 -4.50 20.92
CA SER A 67 13.07 -3.20 21.51
C SER A 67 14.22 -2.49 20.79
N ALA A 68 15.30 -3.22 20.49
CA ALA A 68 16.41 -2.69 19.71
C ALA A 68 15.98 -2.25 18.30
N LEU A 69 15.15 -3.04 17.62
CA LEU A 69 14.63 -2.71 16.29
C LEU A 69 13.74 -1.47 16.31
N LEU A 70 12.82 -1.38 17.28
CA LEU A 70 11.96 -0.20 17.46
C LEU A 70 12.70 1.04 17.96
N SER A 71 13.91 0.90 18.51
CA SER A 71 14.73 2.06 18.88
C SER A 71 15.21 2.85 17.65
N GLY A 72 15.25 2.21 16.47
CA GLY A 72 15.64 2.83 15.21
C GLY A 72 14.62 3.85 14.70
N GLY A 73 15.06 5.08 14.44
CA GLY A 73 14.19 6.17 13.97
C GLY A 73 13.44 5.84 12.67
N PHE A 74 14.10 5.18 11.72
CA PHE A 74 13.46 4.76 10.47
C PHE A 74 12.33 3.74 10.70
N VAL A 75 12.56 2.75 11.56
CA VAL A 75 11.55 1.72 11.88
C VAL A 75 10.32 2.37 12.52
N LYS A 76 10.52 3.35 13.41
CA LYS A 76 9.40 4.12 13.99
C LYS A 76 8.57 4.85 12.92
N LEU A 77 9.20 5.42 11.89
CA LEU A 77 8.47 6.04 10.77
C LEU A 77 7.66 5.02 9.96
N VAL A 78 8.22 3.83 9.72
CA VAL A 78 7.49 2.75 9.03
C VAL A 78 6.30 2.29 9.85
N VAL A 79 6.48 2.06 11.15
CA VAL A 79 5.39 1.67 12.06
C VAL A 79 4.33 2.78 12.17
N LEU A 80 4.73 4.05 12.22
CA LEU A 80 3.81 5.18 12.20
C LEU A 80 2.98 5.23 10.91
N ALA A 81 3.61 5.02 9.75
CA ALA A 81 2.93 4.96 8.47
C ALA A 81 1.94 3.78 8.40
N LEU A 82 2.28 2.64 8.99
CA LEU A 82 1.37 1.48 9.10
C LEU A 82 0.16 1.78 9.99
N ILE A 83 0.38 2.38 11.17
CA ILE A 83 -0.71 2.79 12.06
C ILE A 83 -1.65 3.77 11.35
N TRP A 84 -1.08 4.76 10.67
CA TRP A 84 -1.87 5.75 9.93
C TRP A 84 -2.57 5.16 8.69
N GLY A 85 -1.95 4.18 8.02
CA GLY A 85 -2.57 3.51 6.88
C GLY A 85 -3.72 2.57 7.25
N TYR A 86 -3.78 2.13 8.51
CA TYR A 86 -4.86 1.31 9.05
C TYR A 86 -6.06 2.16 9.54
N LEU A 87 -5.80 3.34 10.11
CA LEU A 87 -6.81 4.29 10.61
C LEU A 87 -7.52 5.05 9.48
#